data_AF-A0A0C2WFJ1-F1
#
_entry.id   AF-A0A0C2WFJ1-F1
#
_cell.length_a   1.000
_cell.length_b   1.000
_cell.length_c   1.000
_cell.angle_alpha   90.00
_cell.angle_beta   90.00
_cell.angle_gamma   90.00
#
_symmetry.space_group_name_H-M   'P 1'
#
loop_
_entity.id
_entity.type
_entity.pdbx_description
1 polymer ?
#
loop_
_entity_poly.entity_id
_entity_poly.type
_entity_poly.pdbx_seq_one_letter_code
_entity_poly.pdbx_strand_id
1 'polypeptide(L)'
;WLETSRFIVDAYHYTNHKVSDTLCKEWCNPAPLNGSAPNLVIAERDGQGQLYYKRAFNTQACEQLNAWLGGFESILKRMTPGNFDWFLH
;
A
#
# COMPACT_ATOMS: atom_id res chain seq x y z
N TRP A 1 15.25 -7.12 5.75
CA TRP A 1 14.15 -6.16 5.49
C TRP A 1 14.22 -5.66 4.05
N LEU A 2 15.37 -5.16 3.55
CA LEU A 2 15.53 -4.74 2.16
C LEU A 2 15.05 -5.79 1.13
N GLU A 3 15.32 -7.07 1.35
CA GLU A 3 14.88 -8.11 0.39
C GLU A 3 13.36 -8.29 0.28
N THR A 4 12.60 -7.88 1.30
CA THR A 4 11.16 -8.17 1.43
C THR A 4 10.30 -6.93 1.58
N SER A 5 10.92 -5.76 1.77
CA SER A 5 10.25 -4.50 2.11
C SER A 5 10.53 -3.46 1.04
N ARG A 6 9.50 -2.80 0.55
CA ARG A 6 9.59 -1.67 -0.39
C ARG A 6 9.00 -0.42 0.26
N PHE A 7 9.49 0.75 -0.12
CA PHE A 7 9.04 2.06 0.38
C PHE A 7 7.96 2.61 -0.52
N ILE A 8 6.80 1.97 -0.53
CA ILE A 8 5.71 2.37 -1.43
C ILE A 8 5.25 3.79 -1.10
N VAL A 9 5.24 4.61 -2.14
CA VAL A 9 4.74 5.99 -2.10
C VAL A 9 3.55 6.13 -3.04
N ASP A 10 2.86 7.25 -2.97
CA ASP A 10 1.78 7.58 -3.87
C ASP A 10 2.28 7.83 -5.31
N ALA A 11 1.37 7.76 -6.30
CA ALA A 11 1.75 7.92 -7.70
C ALA A 11 2.29 9.32 -8.01
N TYR A 12 1.79 10.36 -7.34
CA TYR A 12 2.25 11.72 -7.53
C TYR A 12 3.69 11.88 -7.03
N HIS A 13 4.02 11.38 -5.84
CA HIS A 13 5.39 11.32 -5.35
C HIS A 13 6.29 10.57 -6.33
N TYR A 14 5.88 9.39 -6.79
CA TYR A 14 6.67 8.59 -7.71
C TYR A 14 7.00 9.31 -9.03
N THR A 15 6.05 10.09 -9.56
CA THR A 15 6.26 10.89 -10.78
C THR A 15 7.24 12.05 -10.60
N ASN A 16 7.47 12.50 -9.37
CA ASN A 16 8.42 13.57 -9.07
C ASN A 16 9.89 13.08 -9.00
N HIS A 17 10.12 11.76 -8.96
CA HIS A 17 11.48 11.22 -9.06
C HIS A 17 12.05 11.43 -10.46
N LYS A 18 13.32 11.84 -10.53
CA LYS A 18 14.05 11.91 -11.79
C LYS A 18 14.27 10.50 -12.33
N VAL A 19 14.45 10.39 -13.64
CA VAL A 19 14.80 9.11 -14.29
C VAL A 19 16.15 8.56 -13.77
N SER A 20 17.05 9.45 -13.33
CA SER A 20 18.34 9.11 -12.73
C SER A 20 18.24 8.54 -11.31
N ASP A 21 17.09 8.67 -10.64
CA ASP A 21 16.92 8.27 -9.24
C ASP A 21 16.64 6.76 -9.16
N THR A 22 17.57 5.94 -9.64
CA THR A 22 17.42 4.48 -9.81
C THR A 22 17.00 3.79 -8.53
N LEU A 23 17.55 4.20 -7.38
CA LEU A 23 17.14 3.70 -6.07
C LEU A 23 15.67 4.02 -5.79
N CYS A 24 15.25 5.28 -5.92
CA CYS A 24 13.86 5.64 -5.68
C CYS A 24 12.90 4.96 -6.69
N LYS A 25 13.31 4.81 -7.95
CA LYS A 25 12.53 4.09 -8.96
C LYS A 25 12.30 2.62 -8.59
N GLU A 26 13.32 1.95 -8.08
CA GLU A 26 13.23 0.55 -7.68
C GLU A 26 12.43 0.37 -6.39
N TRP A 27 12.71 1.21 -5.39
CA TRP A 27 12.22 1.00 -4.02
C TRP A 27 10.89 1.68 -3.73
N CYS A 28 10.56 2.75 -4.47
CA CYS A 28 9.34 3.55 -4.28
C CYS A 28 8.27 3.30 -5.36
N ASN A 29 8.38 2.26 -6.17
CA ASN A 29 7.35 1.97 -7.18
C ASN A 29 5.98 1.75 -6.50
N PRO A 30 4.94 2.54 -6.81
CA PRO A 30 3.62 2.44 -6.18
C PRO A 30 2.88 1.11 -6.49
N ALA A 31 3.28 0.40 -7.54
CA ALA A 31 2.62 -0.80 -8.02
C ALA A 31 3.61 -1.82 -8.63
N PRO A 32 4.46 -2.48 -7.81
CA PRO A 32 5.46 -3.42 -8.31
C PRO A 32 4.85 -4.76 -8.72
N LEU A 33 4.44 -4.91 -9.99
CA LEU A 33 3.82 -6.14 -10.51
C LEU A 33 4.83 -7.24 -10.90
N ASN A 34 5.89 -7.39 -10.11
CA ASN A 34 6.98 -8.35 -10.36
C ASN A 34 7.28 -9.24 -9.14
N GLY A 35 6.41 -9.24 -8.12
CA GLY A 35 6.58 -10.02 -6.89
C GLY A 35 7.61 -9.48 -5.90
N SER A 36 8.25 -8.33 -6.17
CA SER A 36 9.28 -7.73 -5.30
C SER A 36 8.75 -7.15 -3.98
N ALA A 37 7.43 -7.13 -3.79
CA ALA A 37 6.75 -6.68 -2.58
C ALA A 37 5.68 -7.71 -2.18
N PRO A 38 6.07 -8.86 -1.60
CA PRO A 38 5.16 -9.99 -1.36
C PRO A 38 4.02 -9.67 -0.38
N ASN A 39 4.18 -8.65 0.47
CA ASN A 39 3.11 -8.19 1.38
C ASN A 39 2.03 -7.35 0.68
N LEU A 40 2.27 -6.89 -0.54
CA LEU A 40 1.43 -5.93 -1.26
C LEU A 40 0.93 -6.45 -2.60
N VAL A 41 1.52 -7.56 -3.06
CA VAL A 41 1.31 -8.13 -4.38
C VAL A 41 1.21 -9.64 -4.24
N ILE A 42 0.11 -10.19 -4.73
CA ILE A 42 -0.19 -11.62 -4.70
C ILE A 42 -0.05 -12.19 -6.10
N ALA A 43 0.53 -13.38 -6.19
CA ALA A 43 0.62 -14.13 -7.42
C ALA A 43 -0.66 -14.96 -7.60
N GLU A 44 -1.24 -14.93 -8.80
CA GLU A 44 -2.42 -15.71 -9.16
C GLU A 44 -2.22 -16.32 -10.55
N ARG A 45 -3.03 -17.32 -10.90
CA ARG A 45 -3.06 -17.89 -12.24
C ARG A 45 -4.26 -17.33 -13.01
N ASP A 46 -4.03 -16.92 -14.24
CA ASP A 46 -5.11 -16.54 -15.14
C ASP A 46 -5.87 -17.78 -15.66
N GLY A 47 -6.87 -17.55 -16.53
CA GLY A 47 -7.66 -18.62 -17.13
C GLY A 47 -6.87 -19.59 -18.03
N GLN A 48 -5.64 -19.24 -18.42
CA GLN A 48 -4.71 -20.08 -19.18
C GLN A 48 -3.69 -20.78 -18.26
N GLY A 49 -3.77 -20.55 -16.95
CA GLY A 49 -2.86 -21.10 -15.96
C GLY A 49 -1.54 -20.34 -15.84
N GLN A 50 -1.36 -19.20 -16.53
CA GLN A 50 -0.14 -18.40 -16.46
C GLN A 50 -0.11 -17.57 -15.18
N LEU A 51 1.06 -17.53 -14.54
CA LEU A 51 1.26 -16.75 -13.32
C LEU A 51 1.27 -15.25 -13.67
N TYR A 52 0.45 -14.48 -12.97
CA TYR A 52 0.45 -13.03 -13.02
C TYR A 52 0.41 -12.46 -11.60
N TYR A 53 0.89 -11.24 -11.44
CA TYR A 53 0.93 -10.55 -10.17
C TYR A 53 -0.18 -9.50 -10.12
N LYS A 54 -0.98 -9.50 -9.05
CA LYS A 54 -2.00 -8.48 -8.80
C LYS A 54 -1.80 -7.85 -7.42
N ARG A 55 -2.25 -6.61 -7.26
CA ARG A 55 -2.16 -5.89 -5.98
C ARG A 55 -3.08 -6.56 -4.95
N ALA A 56 -2.59 -6.75 -3.74
CA ALA A 56 -3.36 -7.32 -2.62
C ALA A 56 -4.42 -6.34 -2.10
N PHE A 57 -4.12 -5.04 -2.15
CA PHE A 57 -5.05 -3.97 -1.78
C PHE A 57 -4.73 -2.67 -2.55
N ASN A 58 -5.65 -1.71 -2.50
CA ASN A 58 -5.52 -0.43 -3.19
C ASN A 58 -4.87 0.62 -2.27
N THR A 59 -3.55 0.78 -2.36
CA THR A 59 -2.78 1.74 -1.54
C THR A 59 -3.29 3.18 -1.64
N GLN A 60 -3.75 3.62 -2.82
CA GLN A 60 -4.31 4.97 -3.01
C GLN A 60 -5.63 5.16 -2.28
N ALA A 61 -6.51 4.14 -2.32
CA ALA A 61 -7.75 4.18 -1.55
C ALA A 61 -7.47 4.19 -0.04
N CYS A 62 -6.45 3.45 0.41
CA CYS A 62 -6.01 3.48 1.81
C CYS A 62 -5.49 4.86 2.23
N GLU A 63 -4.66 5.51 1.41
CA GLU A 63 -4.16 6.87 1.67
C GLU A 63 -5.29 7.89 1.77
N GLN A 64 -6.25 7.86 0.82
CA GLN A 64 -7.42 8.75 0.85
C GLN A 64 -8.30 8.49 2.07
N LEU A 65 -8.53 7.23 2.42
CA LEU A 65 -9.28 6.85 3.62
C LEU A 65 -8.56 7.34 4.89
N ASN A 66 -7.25 7.16 4.99
CA ASN A 66 -6.46 7.62 6.13
C ASN A 66 -6.48 9.14 6.27
N ALA A 67 -6.39 9.87 5.15
CA ALA A 67 -6.51 11.32 5.14
C ALA A 67 -7.89 11.79 5.63
N TRP A 68 -8.96 11.11 5.20
CA TRP A 68 -10.32 11.37 5.67
C TRP A 68 -10.48 11.07 7.18
N LEU A 69 -9.97 9.93 7.64
CA LEU A 69 -9.99 9.52 9.06
C LEU A 69 -9.21 10.49 9.95
N GLY A 70 -8.22 11.21 9.42
CA GLY A 70 -7.46 12.22 10.16
C GLY A 70 -8.34 13.28 10.83
N GLY A 71 -9.47 13.65 10.22
CA GLY A 71 -10.44 14.57 10.83
C GLY A 71 -11.16 14.01 12.07
N PHE A 72 -11.13 12.70 12.26
CA PHE A 72 -11.78 11.98 13.35
C PHE A 72 -10.76 11.41 14.37
N GLU A 73 -9.49 11.80 14.27
CA GLU A 73 -8.41 11.22 15.09
C GLU A 73 -8.73 11.22 16.60
N SER A 74 -9.37 12.28 17.10
CA SER A 74 -9.72 12.43 18.53
C SER A 74 -10.70 11.38 19.04
N ILE A 75 -11.68 10.97 18.23
CA ILE A 75 -12.64 9.91 18.58
C ILE A 75 -12.04 8.54 18.33
N LEU A 76 -11.30 8.36 17.22
CA LEU A 76 -10.67 7.10 16.85
C LEU A 76 -9.67 6.63 17.93
N LYS A 77 -8.86 7.55 18.48
CA LYS A 77 -7.91 7.25 19.58
C LYS A 77 -8.57 6.79 20.88
N ARG A 78 -9.88 7.00 21.04
CA ARG A 78 -10.64 6.67 22.24
C ARG A 78 -11.54 5.44 22.05
N MET A 79 -11.50 4.81 20.87
CA MET A 79 -12.25 3.60 20.59
C MET A 79 -11.67 2.45 21.40
N THR A 80 -12.47 1.93 22.32
CA THR A 80 -12.16 0.75 23.12
C THR A 80 -13.38 -0.17 23.14
N PRO A 81 -13.21 -1.48 23.35
CA PRO A 81 -14.33 -2.42 23.45
C PRO A 81 -15.35 -2.07 24.54
N GLY A 82 -14.97 -1.31 25.57
CA GLY A 82 -15.87 -0.89 26.64
C GLY A 82 -16.73 0.34 26.29
N ASN A 83 -16.35 1.09 25.25
CA ASN A 83 -17.04 2.33 24.87
C ASN A 83 -17.75 2.24 23.50
N PHE A 84 -17.39 1.26 22.66
CA PHE A 84 -17.91 1.13 21.30
C PHE A 84 -18.08 -0.34 20.88
N ASP A 85 -19.13 -0.63 20.13
CA ASP A 85 -19.42 -1.99 19.60
C ASP A 85 -18.46 -2.43 18.48
N TRP A 86 -17.70 -1.50 17.91
CA TRP A 86 -16.65 -1.74 16.93
C TRP A 86 -15.54 -0.71 17.09
N PHE A 87 -14.32 -1.05 16.65
CA PHE A 87 -13.17 -0.16 16.68
C PHE A 87 -12.32 -0.32 15.42
N LEU A 88 -11.65 0.75 15.00
CA LEU A 88 -10.63 0.73 13.96
C LEU A 88 -9.28 0.39 14.61
N HIS A 89 -8.57 -0.60 14.06
CA HIS A 89 -7.32 -1.13 14.60
C HIS A 89 -6.19 -1.10 13.57
#